data_AF-A0A2G2FAQ1-F1
#
_entry.id   AF-A0A2G2FAQ1-F1
#
_cell.length_a   1.000
_cell.length_b   1.000
_cell.length_c   1.000
_cell.angle_alpha   90.00
_cell.angle_beta   90.00
_cell.angle_gamma   90.00
#
_symmetry.space_group_name_H-M   'P 1'
#
loop_
_entity.id
_entity.type
_entity.pdbx_description
1 polymer ?
#
loop_
_entity_poly.entity_id
_entity_poly.type
_entity_poly.pdbx_seq_one_letter_code
_entity_poly.pdbx_strand_id
1 'polypeptide(L)'
;MIQWNIIGQSSAQTAETAKEYFHGFVVYYRPKPTKESIENEISFMDSLLGEPFDSHVKVRDVATSTTKYEDESSTLIASYDTPILMPLTEKEKNVDEDCIAAFSETMNVKPAVFKHFQDSILSLYNCKRIQFTTEGELKENEKSTYNFVYYLIKEDCYDVKYITASSEAEPFCASSWMQNADYNVVQETFERNPQWENSLVIIDVTGSMSPYIGKTMSWVKATQDSSQISAFVFFNDGDATPHNKKITGRVGGIYSVVNESFSSVYSEMKSTMRKGGGGDCPENNVEATIKGTDEFPECDEIIMVADNWATPRDMKFTSQLKKPVHVILCGGSMGINEAYIQLAYDTRGSVHTIEEDLNMREIKPGKQFKVGSSYFTLVNGRIVRAKHK
;
A
#
# COMPACT_ATOMS: atom_id res chain seq x y z
N MET A 1 -1.05 -18.55 -4.39
CA MET A 1 -0.31 -18.78 -5.64
C MET A 1 0.95 -17.93 -5.57
N ILE A 2 2.11 -18.40 -6.04
CA ILE A 2 3.35 -17.59 -6.03
C ILE A 2 3.49 -16.94 -7.40
N GLN A 3 3.48 -15.61 -7.45
CA GLN A 3 3.82 -14.85 -8.65
C GLN A 3 5.30 -14.42 -8.57
N TRP A 4 6.05 -14.65 -9.66
CA TRP A 4 7.48 -14.34 -9.73
C TRP A 4 7.70 -13.09 -10.57
N ASN A 5 8.08 -12.00 -9.93
CA ASN A 5 8.56 -10.80 -10.60
C ASN A 5 10.10 -10.85 -10.64
N ILE A 6 10.69 -10.96 -11.83
CA ILE A 6 12.15 -11.06 -12.00
C ILE A 6 12.73 -9.65 -12.20
N ILE A 7 13.40 -9.12 -11.18
CA ILE A 7 14.06 -7.82 -11.22
C ILE A 7 15.55 -8.03 -11.48
N GLY A 8 16.01 -7.68 -12.68
CA GLY A 8 17.43 -7.73 -13.04
C GLY A 8 18.16 -6.45 -12.67
N GLN A 9 19.00 -6.49 -11.63
CA GLN A 9 19.85 -5.36 -11.23
C GLN A 9 21.12 -5.33 -12.11
N SER A 10 21.01 -4.72 -13.31
CA SER A 10 22.04 -4.80 -14.35
C SER A 10 22.92 -3.55 -14.52
N SER A 11 22.86 -2.59 -13.59
CA SER A 11 23.57 -1.30 -13.66
C SER A 11 25.03 -1.35 -13.17
N ALA A 12 25.46 -2.45 -12.55
CA ALA A 12 26.86 -2.64 -12.16
C ALA A 12 27.74 -2.97 -13.38
N GLN A 13 28.88 -2.29 -13.51
CA GLN A 13 29.83 -2.49 -14.62
C GLN A 13 31.06 -3.33 -14.21
N THR A 14 31.26 -3.60 -12.91
CA THR A 14 32.36 -4.42 -12.39
C THR A 14 31.83 -5.52 -11.47
N ALA A 15 32.61 -6.59 -11.26
CA ALA A 15 32.24 -7.63 -10.31
C ALA A 15 32.18 -7.08 -8.86
N GLU A 16 32.95 -6.05 -8.56
CA GLU A 16 33.02 -5.38 -7.26
C GLU A 16 31.73 -4.58 -7.01
N THR A 17 31.34 -3.70 -7.93
CA THR A 17 30.06 -2.95 -7.84
C THR A 17 28.85 -3.88 -7.92
N ALA A 18 28.96 -5.01 -8.63
CA ALA A 18 27.89 -6.00 -8.64
C ALA A 18 27.68 -6.65 -7.27
N LYS A 19 28.71 -6.83 -6.42
CA LYS A 19 28.56 -7.43 -5.08
C LYS A 19 27.77 -6.55 -4.10
N GLU A 20 27.68 -5.25 -4.37
CA GLU A 20 26.91 -4.28 -3.57
C GLU A 20 25.40 -4.36 -3.85
N TYR A 21 24.99 -5.06 -4.91
CA TYR A 21 23.60 -5.24 -5.30
C TYR A 21 22.92 -6.38 -4.53
N PHE A 22 21.59 -6.42 -4.55
CA PHE A 22 20.79 -7.44 -3.86
C PHE A 22 20.79 -8.76 -4.64
N HIS A 23 21.54 -9.74 -4.15
CA HIS A 23 21.58 -11.11 -4.70
C HIS A 23 20.61 -12.03 -3.96
N GLY A 24 19.33 -11.96 -4.32
CA GLY A 24 18.32 -12.80 -3.69
C GLY A 24 16.95 -12.70 -4.36
N PHE A 25 15.94 -13.17 -3.65
CA PHE A 25 14.53 -13.01 -4.01
C PHE A 25 13.80 -12.32 -2.84
N VAL A 26 12.93 -11.37 -3.13
CA VAL A 26 12.06 -10.74 -2.12
C VAL A 26 10.73 -11.48 -2.14
N VAL A 27 10.34 -12.08 -1.01
CA VAL A 27 9.03 -12.72 -0.86
C VAL A 27 8.08 -11.75 -0.16
N TYR A 28 7.17 -11.17 -0.92
CA TYR A 28 6.05 -10.43 -0.34
C TYR A 28 4.97 -11.42 0.11
N TYR A 29 5.00 -11.78 1.39
CA TYR A 29 3.87 -12.44 2.02
C TYR A 29 2.89 -11.38 2.51
N ARG A 30 1.63 -11.45 2.08
CA ARG A 30 0.54 -10.76 2.73
C ARG A 30 -0.47 -11.75 3.29
N PRO A 31 -0.99 -11.52 4.51
CA PRO A 31 -2.18 -12.25 4.96
C PRO A 31 -3.32 -11.99 3.97
N LYS A 32 -4.26 -12.92 3.88
CA LYS A 32 -5.50 -12.65 3.14
C LYS A 32 -6.25 -11.53 3.86
N PRO A 33 -6.81 -10.54 3.13
CA PRO A 33 -7.65 -9.52 3.74
C PRO A 33 -8.76 -10.16 4.57
N THR A 34 -8.91 -9.68 5.80
CA THR A 34 -10.04 -10.02 6.67
C THR A 34 -10.96 -8.80 6.75
N LYS A 35 -12.19 -8.97 7.25
CA LYS A 35 -13.07 -7.81 7.52
C LYS A 35 -12.40 -6.81 8.46
N GLU A 36 -11.72 -7.34 9.48
CA GLU A 36 -10.95 -6.57 10.46
C GLU A 36 -9.78 -5.81 9.82
N SER A 37 -8.99 -6.44 8.94
CA SER A 37 -7.89 -5.75 8.27
C SER A 37 -8.41 -4.62 7.36
N ILE A 38 -9.53 -4.84 6.67
CA ILE A 38 -10.18 -3.82 5.83
C ILE A 38 -10.70 -2.65 6.66
N GLU A 39 -11.35 -2.89 7.79
CA GLU A 39 -11.78 -1.79 8.69
C GLU A 39 -10.59 -1.07 9.32
N ASN A 40 -9.46 -1.76 9.58
CA ASN A 40 -8.22 -1.11 10.02
C ASN A 40 -7.61 -0.22 8.91
N GLU A 41 -7.56 -0.70 7.66
CA GLU A 41 -7.12 0.10 6.51
C GLU A 41 -8.00 1.34 6.30
N ILE A 42 -9.33 1.19 6.46
CA ILE A 42 -10.29 2.31 6.43
C ILE A 42 -10.07 3.27 7.60
N SER A 43 -9.86 2.77 8.81
CA SER A 43 -9.62 3.61 10.01
C SER A 43 -8.33 4.42 9.90
N PHE A 44 -7.32 3.86 9.24
CA PHE A 44 -6.10 4.59 8.87
C PHE A 44 -6.37 5.70 7.83
N MET A 45 -7.22 5.49 6.83
CA MET A 45 -7.61 6.56 5.91
C MET A 45 -8.44 7.65 6.60
N ASP A 46 -9.37 7.27 7.47
CA ASP A 46 -10.18 8.21 8.26
C ASP A 46 -9.28 9.09 9.16
N SER A 47 -8.22 8.53 9.75
CA SER A 47 -7.26 9.31 10.56
C SER A 47 -6.44 10.31 9.74
N LEU A 48 -6.11 10.01 8.48
CA LEU A 48 -5.41 10.93 7.56
C LEU A 48 -6.27 12.12 7.11
N LEU A 49 -7.60 12.02 7.22
CA LEU A 49 -8.53 13.05 6.73
C LEU A 49 -9.01 14.03 7.79
N GLY A 50 -8.75 13.75 9.07
CA GLY A 50 -9.14 14.58 10.23
C GLY A 50 -10.64 14.55 10.51
N GLU A 51 -10.99 13.85 11.60
CA GLU A 51 -12.36 13.59 12.10
C GLU A 51 -13.26 12.70 11.19
N PRO A 52 -14.11 11.84 11.79
CA PRO A 52 -15.03 10.98 11.03
C PRO A 52 -16.13 11.80 10.36
N PHE A 53 -16.39 11.51 9.08
CA PHE A 53 -17.52 12.10 8.35
C PHE A 53 -18.86 11.60 8.92
N ASP A 54 -19.67 12.54 9.41
CA ASP A 54 -21.08 12.30 9.69
C ASP A 54 -21.81 11.91 8.39
N SER A 55 -22.40 10.70 8.39
CA SER A 55 -23.07 10.11 7.23
C SER A 55 -24.54 10.50 7.12
N HIS A 56 -24.96 11.60 7.75
CA HIS A 56 -26.30 12.20 7.66
C HIS A 56 -26.67 12.82 6.29
N VAL A 57 -26.50 12.04 5.22
CA VAL A 57 -27.42 12.11 4.08
C VAL A 57 -28.81 11.69 4.59
N LYS A 58 -29.82 12.54 4.42
CA LYS A 58 -31.20 12.24 4.83
C LYS A 58 -31.81 11.12 3.98
N VAL A 59 -31.56 9.88 4.36
CA VAL A 59 -32.33 8.71 3.89
C VAL A 59 -33.78 8.91 4.35
N ARG A 60 -34.72 8.82 3.40
CA ARG A 60 -36.16 8.81 3.73
C ARG A 60 -36.54 7.43 4.26
N ASP A 61 -37.28 7.41 5.37
CA ASP A 61 -37.71 6.18 6.04
C ASP A 61 -38.50 5.24 5.13
N VAL A 62 -38.17 3.94 5.19
CA VAL A 62 -39.10 2.84 4.88
C VAL A 62 -39.00 1.79 5.99
N ALA A 63 -40.16 1.32 6.43
CA ALA A 63 -40.42 0.70 7.72
C ALA A 63 -39.56 -0.54 8.12
N THR A 64 -39.34 -0.59 9.44
CA THR A 64 -38.88 -1.68 10.31
C THR A 64 -39.14 -3.14 9.87
N SER A 65 -38.18 -4.01 10.20
CA SER A 65 -38.44 -5.41 10.60
C SER A 65 -37.56 -5.80 11.79
N THR A 66 -38.13 -6.53 12.75
CA THR A 66 -37.52 -6.90 14.03
C THR A 66 -37.20 -8.38 14.14
N THR A 67 -35.97 -8.71 14.53
CA THR A 67 -35.69 -9.94 15.32
C THR A 67 -34.37 -9.80 16.09
N LYS A 68 -34.39 -10.13 17.38
CA LYS A 68 -33.19 -10.29 18.22
C LYS A 68 -32.58 -11.69 18.03
N TYR A 69 -31.30 -11.83 18.37
CA TYR A 69 -30.71 -13.07 18.88
C TYR A 69 -29.71 -12.74 19.99
N GLU A 70 -29.73 -13.50 21.08
CA GLU A 70 -28.83 -13.44 22.25
C GLU A 70 -28.22 -14.86 22.45
N ASP A 71 -27.12 -14.95 23.22
CA ASP A 71 -26.48 -16.15 23.80
C ASP A 71 -25.77 -17.19 22.89
N GLU A 72 -24.68 -17.88 23.31
CA GLU A 72 -23.81 -17.76 24.50
C GLU A 72 -22.40 -18.39 24.24
N SER A 73 -21.47 -18.33 25.22
CA SER A 73 -20.07 -18.79 25.15
C SER A 73 -19.89 -20.32 24.91
N SER A 74 -18.82 -20.84 24.28
CA SER A 74 -17.42 -20.95 24.76
C SER A 74 -16.63 -21.90 23.81
N THR A 75 -15.31 -22.16 23.85
CA THR A 75 -14.17 -21.84 24.74
C THR A 75 -12.85 -21.82 23.93
N LEU A 76 -11.73 -21.36 24.52
CA LEU A 76 -10.36 -21.43 23.97
C LEU A 76 -9.44 -22.27 24.86
N ILE A 77 -8.54 -23.08 24.28
CA ILE A 77 -7.31 -23.56 24.93
C ILE A 77 -6.16 -23.60 23.91
N ALA A 78 -5.17 -22.72 24.08
CA ALA A 78 -3.80 -22.90 23.62
C ALA A 78 -2.88 -22.20 24.62
N SER A 79 -1.98 -22.95 25.26
CA SER A 79 -1.05 -22.41 26.27
C SER A 79 0.25 -21.95 25.63
N TYR A 80 0.68 -20.74 25.94
CA TYR A 80 2.04 -20.26 25.75
C TYR A 80 2.56 -19.78 27.11
N ASP A 81 3.80 -20.14 27.46
CA ASP A 81 4.35 -19.90 28.79
C ASP A 81 4.48 -18.39 29.11
N THR A 82 4.04 -18.02 30.30
CA THR A 82 3.94 -16.62 30.75
C THR A 82 5.33 -16.03 31.05
N PRO A 83 5.66 -14.81 30.56
CA PRO A 83 6.82 -14.07 31.04
C PRO A 83 6.70 -13.71 32.52
N ILE A 84 7.80 -13.79 33.27
CA ILE A 84 7.82 -13.46 34.71
C ILE A 84 7.86 -11.93 34.88
N LEU A 85 6.78 -11.36 35.44
CA LEU A 85 6.72 -9.97 35.88
C LEU A 85 7.53 -9.77 37.18
N MET A 86 8.35 -8.71 37.21
CA MET A 86 8.92 -8.18 38.45
C MET A 86 8.05 -7.03 39.00
N PRO A 87 7.91 -6.87 40.33
CA PRO A 87 7.03 -5.86 40.92
C PRO A 87 7.61 -4.45 40.87
N LEU A 88 6.74 -3.48 40.58
CA LEU A 88 7.01 -2.03 40.57
C LEU A 88 7.20 -1.46 41.99
N THR A 89 7.90 -0.32 42.11
CA THR A 89 8.16 0.36 43.39
C THR A 89 7.27 1.58 43.61
N GLU A 90 7.05 1.98 44.87
CA GLU A 90 6.10 3.06 45.22
C GLU A 90 6.40 4.45 44.63
N LYS A 91 7.56 4.66 44.00
CA LYS A 91 7.90 5.91 43.31
C LYS A 91 7.29 6.03 41.89
N GLU A 92 6.66 4.98 41.38
CA GLU A 92 6.28 4.84 39.96
C GLU A 92 4.80 5.16 39.66
N LYS A 93 4.14 6.02 40.46
CA LYS A 93 2.66 6.21 40.40
C LYS A 93 2.12 7.36 39.52
N ASN A 94 2.97 8.16 38.86
CA ASN A 94 2.54 9.41 38.18
C ASN A 94 3.23 9.65 36.80
N VAL A 95 2.99 8.80 35.80
CA VAL A 95 3.31 9.09 34.38
C VAL A 95 2.12 8.74 33.50
N ASP A 96 1.97 9.48 32.41
CA ASP A 96 0.95 9.31 31.38
C ASP A 96 1.31 8.14 30.45
N GLU A 97 0.41 7.15 30.32
CA GLU A 97 0.69 5.87 29.64
C GLU A 97 0.88 6.05 28.12
N ASP A 98 0.36 7.13 27.53
CA ASP A 98 0.40 7.41 26.09
C ASP A 98 1.79 7.81 25.52
N CYS A 99 2.79 8.09 26.38
CA CYS A 99 4.06 8.70 25.96
C CYS A 99 5.23 7.73 25.68
N ILE A 100 5.15 6.43 26.03
CA ILE A 100 6.29 5.48 25.93
C ILE A 100 5.87 4.15 25.29
N ALA A 101 6.58 3.72 24.25
CA ALA A 101 6.47 2.37 23.70
C ALA A 101 7.71 1.54 24.04
N ALA A 102 7.52 0.32 24.54
CA ALA A 102 8.59 -0.60 24.93
C ALA A 102 8.52 -1.91 24.12
N PHE A 103 9.67 -2.38 23.64
CA PHE A 103 9.79 -3.55 22.78
C PHE A 103 10.81 -4.51 23.35
N SER A 104 10.52 -5.81 23.35
CA SER A 104 11.46 -6.87 23.79
C SER A 104 11.56 -7.95 22.72
N GLU A 105 12.77 -8.30 22.33
CA GLU A 105 13.04 -9.29 21.29
C GLU A 105 14.21 -10.22 21.64
N THR A 106 14.21 -11.39 20.98
CA THR A 106 15.29 -12.38 21.04
C THR A 106 15.82 -12.64 19.63
N MET A 107 17.12 -12.41 19.40
CA MET A 107 17.76 -12.64 18.10
C MET A 107 18.91 -13.64 18.19
N ASN A 108 18.99 -14.59 17.25
CA ASN A 108 20.11 -15.52 17.09
C ASN A 108 20.94 -15.15 15.86
N VAL A 109 21.96 -14.30 16.05
CA VAL A 109 22.71 -13.62 14.98
C VAL A 109 24.21 -13.55 15.32
N LYS A 110 25.05 -13.18 14.35
CA LYS A 110 26.47 -12.91 14.60
C LYS A 110 26.66 -11.55 15.29
N PRO A 111 27.69 -11.36 16.13
CA PRO A 111 27.93 -10.09 16.83
C PRO A 111 27.98 -8.85 15.91
N ALA A 112 28.57 -8.94 14.72
CA ALA A 112 28.61 -7.83 13.76
C ALA A 112 27.23 -7.46 13.20
N VAL A 113 26.36 -8.45 12.97
CA VAL A 113 24.98 -8.23 12.49
C VAL A 113 24.13 -7.65 13.61
N PHE A 114 24.30 -8.15 14.84
CA PHE A 114 23.65 -7.58 16.01
C PHE A 114 24.04 -6.11 16.19
N LYS A 115 25.34 -5.80 16.15
CA LYS A 115 25.83 -4.42 16.26
C LYS A 115 25.25 -3.49 15.21
N HIS A 116 25.21 -3.92 13.94
CA HIS A 116 24.59 -3.12 12.89
C HIS A 116 23.09 -2.88 13.13
N PHE A 117 22.37 -3.86 13.68
CA PHE A 117 20.98 -3.68 14.12
C PHE A 117 20.87 -2.69 15.30
N GLN A 118 21.76 -2.76 16.31
CA GLN A 118 21.81 -1.79 17.42
C GLN A 118 22.02 -0.36 16.89
N ASP A 119 23.00 -0.17 16.00
CA ASP A 119 23.31 1.11 15.36
C ASP A 119 22.12 1.62 14.51
N SER A 120 21.33 0.71 13.90
CA SER A 120 20.13 1.05 13.12
C SER A 120 18.97 1.50 14.01
N ILE A 121 18.72 0.85 15.15
CA ILE A 121 17.66 1.28 16.08
C ILE A 121 18.02 2.62 16.75
N LEU A 122 19.32 2.85 17.03
CA LEU A 122 19.80 4.12 17.57
C LEU A 122 19.71 5.30 16.58
N SER A 123 19.71 5.03 15.27
CA SER A 123 19.62 6.06 14.23
C SER A 123 18.19 6.33 13.71
N LEU A 124 17.25 5.42 13.93
CA LEU A 124 15.93 5.46 13.28
C LEU A 124 14.91 6.43 13.93
N TYR A 125 15.04 6.75 15.21
CA TYR A 125 14.12 7.63 15.95
C TYR A 125 14.89 8.39 17.04
N ASN A 126 14.24 9.35 17.72
CA ASN A 126 14.77 10.04 18.92
C ASN A 126 14.84 9.09 20.17
N CYS A 127 15.43 7.91 19.97
CA CYS A 127 15.48 6.78 20.90
C CYS A 127 16.48 7.03 22.03
N LYS A 128 16.01 7.48 23.20
CA LYS A 128 16.88 7.97 24.28
C LYS A 128 17.66 6.88 25.03
N ARG A 129 17.25 5.60 24.99
CA ARG A 129 17.98 4.49 25.62
C ARG A 129 17.59 3.11 25.07
N ILE A 130 18.58 2.23 24.96
CA ILE A 130 18.40 0.79 24.72
C ILE A 130 19.16 0.01 25.79
N GLN A 131 18.67 -1.19 26.17
CA GLN A 131 19.37 -2.11 27.06
C GLN A 131 19.43 -3.52 26.46
N PHE A 132 20.61 -4.14 26.53
CA PHE A 132 20.91 -5.42 25.92
C PHE A 132 21.45 -6.40 26.97
N THR A 133 21.04 -7.67 26.90
CA THR A 133 21.61 -8.77 27.69
C THR A 133 21.95 -9.95 26.78
N THR A 134 23.11 -10.56 27.02
CA THR A 134 23.62 -11.68 26.21
C THR A 134 23.78 -12.90 27.08
N GLU A 135 23.27 -14.04 26.61
CA GLU A 135 23.53 -15.31 27.28
C GLU A 135 24.78 -15.98 26.69
N GLY A 136 25.83 -16.07 27.51
CA GLY A 136 27.10 -16.71 27.16
C GLY A 136 28.19 -15.78 26.61
N GLU A 137 29.36 -16.36 26.31
CA GLU A 137 30.50 -15.63 25.73
C GLU A 137 30.27 -15.29 24.26
N LEU A 138 30.54 -14.04 23.89
CA LEU A 138 30.44 -13.58 22.50
C LEU A 138 31.67 -14.00 21.70
N LYS A 139 31.45 -14.77 20.63
CA LYS A 139 32.48 -15.16 19.66
C LYS A 139 32.17 -14.58 18.30
N GLU A 140 33.11 -13.80 17.77
CA GLU A 140 32.95 -12.95 16.59
C GLU A 140 32.41 -13.67 15.33
N ASN A 141 32.74 -14.95 15.16
CA ASN A 141 32.38 -15.75 13.98
C ASN A 141 31.19 -16.71 14.18
N GLU A 142 30.75 -16.95 15.41
CA GLU A 142 29.61 -17.80 15.75
C GLU A 142 28.33 -16.95 15.88
N LYS A 143 27.16 -17.58 15.92
CA LYS A 143 25.91 -16.89 16.27
C LYS A 143 25.69 -17.01 17.77
N SER A 144 25.28 -15.93 18.41
CA SER A 144 24.90 -15.88 19.82
C SER A 144 23.42 -15.50 19.94
N THR A 145 22.78 -15.89 21.05
CA THR A 145 21.42 -15.46 21.38
C THR A 145 21.48 -14.17 22.19
N TYR A 146 20.82 -13.14 21.67
CA TYR A 146 20.72 -11.82 22.27
C TYR A 146 19.28 -11.58 22.72
N ASN A 147 19.09 -11.19 23.97
CA ASN A 147 17.81 -10.71 24.50
C ASN A 147 17.94 -9.21 24.73
N PHE A 148 16.98 -8.40 24.28
CA PHE A 148 17.10 -6.95 24.43
C PHE A 148 15.77 -6.24 24.52
N VAL A 149 15.82 -5.05 25.13
CA VAL A 149 14.67 -4.18 25.34
C VAL A 149 15.01 -2.75 24.92
N TYR A 150 14.18 -2.13 24.08
CA TYR A 150 14.32 -0.74 23.64
C TYR A 150 13.03 0.07 23.83
N TYR A 151 13.18 1.40 23.91
CA TYR A 151 12.09 2.33 24.23
C TYR A 151 12.03 3.50 23.24
N LEU A 152 10.82 3.82 22.76
CA LEU A 152 10.55 4.98 21.91
C LEU A 152 9.69 6.00 22.67
N ILE A 153 9.95 7.30 22.43
CA ILE A 153 9.28 8.45 23.05
C ILE A 153 8.80 9.38 21.93
N LYS A 154 7.55 9.83 21.97
CA LYS A 154 6.94 10.75 20.99
C LYS A 154 7.50 12.18 21.11
N GLU A 155 7.53 12.94 20.02
CA GLU A 155 8.26 14.23 19.97
C GLU A 155 7.70 15.34 20.87
N ASP A 156 6.41 15.32 21.22
CA ASP A 156 5.78 16.36 22.06
C ASP A 156 5.82 16.08 23.58
N CYS A 157 6.37 14.94 24.03
CA CYS A 157 6.43 14.57 25.45
C CYS A 157 7.58 15.29 26.20
N TYR A 158 7.44 16.60 26.43
CA TYR A 158 8.43 17.46 27.13
C TYR A 158 8.33 17.43 28.67
N ASP A 159 8.67 16.29 29.29
CA ASP A 159 9.39 16.19 30.61
C ASP A 159 9.43 14.72 31.11
N VAL A 160 10.17 13.86 30.40
CA VAL A 160 10.25 12.44 30.77
C VAL A 160 11.16 12.21 31.98
N LYS A 161 10.57 12.20 33.18
CA LYS A 161 11.12 11.46 34.32
C LYS A 161 10.69 9.99 34.22
N TYR A 162 11.68 9.13 34.03
CA TYR A 162 11.64 7.66 33.95
C TYR A 162 10.46 6.97 34.69
N ILE A 163 9.57 6.29 33.95
CA ILE A 163 8.66 5.23 34.42
C ILE A 163 8.54 4.14 33.34
N THR A 164 8.16 2.91 33.75
CA THR A 164 7.93 1.74 32.89
C THR A 164 6.60 1.04 33.23
N ALA A 165 5.91 0.55 32.17
CA ALA A 165 5.02 -0.62 32.10
C ALA A 165 3.48 -0.48 32.27
N SER A 166 2.78 -1.25 31.41
CA SER A 166 1.34 -1.58 31.35
C SER A 166 0.37 -0.41 31.01
N SER A 167 -0.83 -0.61 30.44
CA SER A 167 -1.57 -1.86 30.13
C SER A 167 -2.39 -1.82 28.81
N GLU A 168 -2.92 -2.98 28.38
CA GLU A 168 -4.07 -3.17 27.47
C GLU A 168 -4.28 -2.19 26.29
N ALA A 169 -3.41 -2.27 25.28
CA ALA A 169 -3.77 -1.90 23.91
C ALA A 169 -3.37 -3.05 22.96
N GLU A 170 -4.33 -3.61 22.21
CA GLU A 170 -3.97 -4.42 21.04
C GLU A 170 -3.29 -3.50 20.02
N PRO A 171 -2.04 -3.78 19.61
CA PRO A 171 -1.31 -2.85 18.76
C PRO A 171 -1.91 -2.87 17.35
N PHE A 172 -2.56 -1.77 16.99
CA PHE A 172 -3.03 -1.50 15.63
C PHE A 172 -1.84 -1.48 14.67
N CYS A 173 -1.52 -2.65 14.08
CA CYS A 173 -0.45 -2.80 13.11
C CYS A 173 -0.85 -2.23 11.74
N ALA A 174 -0.87 -0.89 11.64
CA ALA A 174 -0.52 -0.21 10.40
C ALA A 174 0.89 -0.68 10.01
N SER A 175 0.95 -1.70 9.16
CA SER A 175 2.11 -2.58 9.06
C SER A 175 3.31 -1.87 8.44
N SER A 176 4.52 -2.32 8.78
CA SER A 176 5.82 -1.65 8.57
C SER A 176 6.20 -1.28 7.12
N TRP A 177 5.37 -1.59 6.13
CA TRP A 177 5.47 -1.11 4.75
C TRP A 177 4.75 0.23 4.49
N MET A 178 4.02 0.76 5.48
CA MET A 178 3.30 2.05 5.41
C MET A 178 4.15 3.29 5.78
N GLN A 179 5.43 3.14 6.12
CA GLN A 179 6.30 4.26 6.50
C GLN A 179 7.60 4.25 5.67
N ASN A 180 8.03 5.45 5.23
CA ASN A 180 9.20 5.75 4.37
C ASN A 180 9.05 5.57 2.84
N ALA A 181 7.84 5.60 2.28
CA ALA A 181 7.64 5.78 0.84
C ALA A 181 6.82 7.04 0.53
N ASP A 182 7.04 7.63 -0.64
CA ASP A 182 6.20 8.74 -1.11
C ASP A 182 4.88 8.21 -1.68
N TYR A 183 3.79 8.54 -0.99
CA TYR A 183 2.43 8.14 -1.34
C TYR A 183 1.67 9.23 -2.11
N ASN A 184 2.29 10.38 -2.37
CA ASN A 184 1.67 11.53 -3.02
C ASN A 184 1.67 11.42 -4.57
N VAL A 185 2.16 10.31 -5.15
CA VAL A 185 2.31 10.10 -6.61
C VAL A 185 1.08 10.49 -7.44
N VAL A 186 -0.14 10.27 -6.94
CA VAL A 186 -1.36 10.69 -7.63
C VAL A 186 -1.48 12.22 -7.66
N GLN A 187 -1.38 12.87 -6.50
CA GLN A 187 -1.36 14.34 -6.38
C GLN A 187 -0.29 14.94 -7.27
N GLU A 188 0.98 14.50 -7.15
CA GLU A 188 2.08 15.08 -7.92
C GLU A 188 1.90 14.89 -9.42
N THR A 189 1.32 13.76 -9.85
CA THR A 189 1.03 13.55 -11.27
C THR A 189 -0.02 14.55 -11.77
N PHE A 190 -1.12 14.76 -11.04
CA PHE A 190 -2.15 15.74 -11.42
C PHE A 190 -1.63 17.19 -11.37
N GLU A 191 -0.75 17.52 -10.42
CA GLU A 191 -0.09 18.83 -10.34
C GLU A 191 0.89 19.09 -11.50
N ARG A 192 1.59 18.04 -11.98
CA ARG A 192 2.41 18.12 -13.20
C ARG A 192 1.60 18.12 -14.49
N ASN A 193 0.35 17.66 -14.46
CA ASN A 193 -0.53 17.53 -15.62
C ASN A 193 -1.80 18.39 -15.48
N PRO A 194 -1.68 19.73 -15.28
CA PRO A 194 -2.81 20.62 -15.08
C PRO A 194 -3.71 20.76 -16.33
N GLN A 195 -3.30 20.23 -17.49
CA GLN A 195 -4.12 20.15 -18.69
C GLN A 195 -5.16 19.03 -18.67
N TRP A 196 -5.10 18.10 -17.71
CA TRP A 196 -6.10 17.03 -17.57
C TRP A 196 -7.36 17.59 -16.93
N GLU A 197 -8.41 17.70 -17.72
CA GLU A 197 -9.72 18.20 -17.35
C GLU A 197 -10.78 17.14 -17.67
N ASN A 198 -11.89 17.14 -16.94
CA ASN A 198 -13.01 16.21 -17.17
C ASN A 198 -12.56 14.73 -17.16
N SER A 199 -11.67 14.37 -16.22
CA SER A 199 -11.07 13.02 -16.17
C SER A 199 -12.00 11.99 -15.53
N LEU A 200 -11.92 10.75 -16.03
CA LEU A 200 -12.38 9.56 -15.35
C LEU A 200 -11.20 8.89 -14.63
N VAL A 201 -11.28 8.71 -13.32
CA VAL A 201 -10.19 8.14 -12.51
C VAL A 201 -10.56 6.74 -12.00
N ILE A 202 -9.85 5.73 -12.48
CA ILE A 202 -10.01 4.33 -12.12
C ILE A 202 -8.97 3.97 -11.06
N ILE A 203 -9.40 3.57 -9.86
CA ILE A 203 -8.54 3.35 -8.70
C ILE A 203 -8.66 1.91 -8.19
N ASP A 204 -7.52 1.24 -8.12
CA ASP A 204 -7.32 0.01 -7.36
C ASP A 204 -7.51 0.29 -5.86
N VAL A 205 -8.52 -0.32 -5.24
CA VAL A 205 -8.80 -0.20 -3.79
C VAL A 205 -8.53 -1.49 -3.02
N THR A 206 -7.60 -2.31 -3.50
CA THR A 206 -7.06 -3.43 -2.73
C THR A 206 -6.08 -2.97 -1.65
N GLY A 207 -5.79 -3.84 -0.67
CA GLY A 207 -4.99 -3.46 0.49
C GLY A 207 -3.54 -3.06 0.23
N SER A 208 -3.01 -3.25 -1.01
CA SER A 208 -1.75 -2.62 -1.43
C SER A 208 -1.80 -1.10 -1.37
N MET A 209 -2.94 -0.58 -1.77
CA MET A 209 -3.10 0.79 -2.21
C MET A 209 -3.46 1.70 -1.05
N SER A 210 -3.82 1.15 0.10
CA SER A 210 -4.33 1.88 1.26
C SER A 210 -3.56 3.16 1.67
N PRO A 211 -2.21 3.24 1.68
CA PRO A 211 -1.51 4.51 1.93
C PRO A 211 -1.58 5.51 0.75
N TYR A 212 -1.59 5.02 -0.49
CA TYR A 212 -1.79 5.84 -1.69
C TYR A 212 -3.23 6.36 -1.78
N ILE A 213 -4.22 5.54 -1.44
CA ILE A 213 -5.64 5.90 -1.38
C ILE A 213 -5.85 7.00 -0.34
N GLY A 214 -5.32 6.84 0.88
CA GLY A 214 -5.44 7.84 1.93
C GLY A 214 -4.91 9.22 1.52
N LYS A 215 -3.73 9.26 0.86
CA LYS A 215 -3.20 10.51 0.27
C LYS A 215 -4.04 11.03 -0.90
N THR A 216 -4.46 10.15 -1.81
CA THR A 216 -5.28 10.53 -2.96
C THR A 216 -6.60 11.15 -2.50
N MET A 217 -7.29 10.55 -1.54
CA MET A 217 -8.54 11.08 -0.98
C MET A 217 -8.31 12.38 -0.19
N SER A 218 -7.18 12.53 0.50
CA SER A 218 -6.80 13.80 1.16
C SER A 218 -6.65 14.93 0.14
N TRP A 219 -6.00 14.66 -0.99
CA TRP A 219 -5.89 15.60 -2.11
C TRP A 219 -7.26 15.87 -2.77
N VAL A 220 -8.05 14.85 -3.11
CA VAL A 220 -9.41 15.03 -3.69
C VAL A 220 -10.32 15.85 -2.76
N LYS A 221 -10.24 15.66 -1.44
CA LYS A 221 -10.97 16.49 -0.45
C LYS A 221 -10.55 17.97 -0.53
N ALA A 222 -9.27 18.25 -0.79
CA ALA A 222 -8.74 19.61 -0.94
C ALA A 222 -8.99 20.21 -2.34
N THR A 223 -9.22 19.39 -3.37
CA THR A 223 -9.43 19.79 -4.76
C THR A 223 -10.84 19.50 -5.28
N GLN A 224 -11.83 19.33 -4.40
CA GLN A 224 -13.19 18.91 -4.77
C GLN A 224 -13.88 19.80 -5.82
N ASP A 225 -13.60 21.10 -5.81
CA ASP A 225 -14.15 22.08 -6.76
C ASP A 225 -13.35 22.17 -8.09
N SER A 226 -12.32 21.32 -8.26
CA SER A 226 -11.49 21.25 -9.46
C SER A 226 -12.20 20.52 -10.59
N SER A 227 -12.16 21.08 -11.81
CA SER A 227 -12.68 20.44 -13.02
C SER A 227 -11.82 19.27 -13.52
N GLN A 228 -10.66 19.02 -12.91
CA GLN A 228 -9.74 17.95 -13.32
C GLN A 228 -10.37 16.56 -13.30
N ILE A 229 -11.28 16.27 -12.36
CA ILE A 229 -11.90 14.95 -12.18
C ILE A 229 -13.43 15.05 -12.16
N SER A 230 -14.08 14.38 -13.11
CA SER A 230 -15.55 14.31 -13.21
C SER A 230 -16.14 13.07 -12.54
N ALA A 231 -15.44 11.94 -12.57
CA ALA A 231 -15.94 10.68 -12.03
C ALA A 231 -14.82 9.72 -11.58
N PHE A 232 -15.18 8.82 -10.67
CA PHE A 232 -14.33 7.74 -10.17
C PHE A 232 -14.92 6.36 -10.47
N VAL A 233 -14.03 5.40 -10.69
CA VAL A 233 -14.35 3.97 -10.64
C VAL A 233 -13.40 3.28 -9.68
N PHE A 234 -13.95 2.66 -8.65
CA PHE A 234 -13.20 1.86 -7.68
C PHE A 234 -13.33 0.38 -8.01
N PHE A 235 -12.25 -0.40 -7.87
CA PHE A 235 -12.33 -1.85 -8.00
C PHE A 235 -11.57 -2.60 -6.91
N ASN A 236 -12.11 -3.75 -6.53
CA ASN A 236 -11.60 -4.63 -5.45
C ASN A 236 -11.29 -6.07 -5.91
N ASP A 237 -11.32 -6.31 -7.23
CA ASP A 237 -11.08 -7.59 -7.88
C ASP A 237 -12.00 -8.73 -7.40
N GLY A 238 -13.30 -8.39 -7.35
CA GLY A 238 -14.38 -9.36 -7.46
C GLY A 238 -15.15 -9.64 -6.19
N ASP A 239 -15.30 -8.66 -5.28
CA ASP A 239 -16.14 -8.76 -4.08
C ASP A 239 -15.83 -10.02 -3.23
N ALA A 240 -14.54 -10.20 -2.92
CA ALA A 240 -13.99 -11.36 -2.22
C ALA A 240 -14.25 -12.73 -2.90
N THR A 241 -14.57 -12.74 -4.21
CA THR A 241 -14.64 -13.98 -5.01
C THR A 241 -13.35 -14.77 -4.86
N PRO A 242 -13.39 -16.05 -4.45
CA PRO A 242 -12.20 -16.88 -4.33
C PRO A 242 -11.41 -16.94 -5.64
N HIS A 243 -10.08 -16.81 -5.57
CA HIS A 243 -9.18 -16.81 -6.74
C HIS A 243 -9.51 -17.87 -7.81
N ASN A 244 -9.79 -19.11 -7.40
CA ASN A 244 -10.13 -20.21 -8.32
C ASN A 244 -11.51 -20.11 -8.99
N LYS A 245 -12.31 -19.10 -8.63
CA LYS A 245 -13.61 -18.76 -9.24
C LYS A 245 -13.58 -17.45 -10.04
N LYS A 246 -12.50 -16.66 -9.97
CA LYS A 246 -12.36 -15.42 -10.74
C LYS A 246 -12.27 -15.75 -12.24
N ILE A 247 -13.16 -15.17 -13.04
CA ILE A 247 -13.17 -15.36 -14.51
C ILE A 247 -12.79 -14.03 -15.16
N THR A 248 -11.57 -13.93 -15.68
CA THR A 248 -11.05 -12.75 -16.40
C THR A 248 -12.05 -12.20 -17.42
N GLY A 249 -12.59 -11.00 -17.18
CA GLY A 249 -13.60 -10.30 -18.01
C GLY A 249 -15.01 -10.36 -17.44
N ARG A 250 -15.19 -11.03 -16.30
CA ARG A 250 -16.39 -11.12 -15.46
C ARG A 250 -15.99 -11.34 -14.00
N VAL A 251 -14.99 -10.61 -13.51
CA VAL A 251 -14.55 -10.69 -12.11
C VAL A 251 -15.49 -9.88 -11.21
N GLY A 252 -15.97 -8.73 -11.68
CA GLY A 252 -16.85 -7.85 -10.92
C GLY A 252 -16.11 -7.08 -9.83
N GLY A 253 -16.83 -6.63 -8.81
CA GLY A 253 -16.24 -5.80 -7.77
C GLY A 253 -15.79 -4.42 -8.27
N ILE A 254 -16.58 -3.81 -9.16
CA ILE A 254 -16.29 -2.53 -9.81
C ILE A 254 -17.47 -1.58 -9.59
N TYR A 255 -17.24 -0.45 -8.94
CA TYR A 255 -18.25 0.52 -8.52
C TYR A 255 -17.88 1.93 -8.99
N SER A 256 -18.88 2.74 -9.28
CA SER A 256 -18.75 4.00 -10.02
C SER A 256 -19.43 5.13 -9.27
N VAL A 257 -18.86 6.33 -9.29
CA VAL A 257 -19.42 7.51 -8.62
C VAL A 257 -19.00 8.80 -9.31
N VAL A 258 -19.94 9.73 -9.51
CA VAL A 258 -19.67 11.07 -10.02
C VAL A 258 -19.03 11.92 -8.92
N ASN A 259 -18.05 12.75 -9.27
CA ASN A 259 -17.33 13.62 -8.34
C ASN A 259 -18.14 14.86 -7.90
N GLU A 260 -19.42 14.70 -7.54
CA GLU A 260 -20.28 15.81 -7.09
C GLU A 260 -19.97 16.23 -5.64
N SER A 261 -19.52 15.30 -4.80
CA SER A 261 -19.09 15.62 -3.43
C SER A 261 -18.11 14.59 -2.88
N PHE A 262 -17.17 15.06 -2.05
CA PHE A 262 -16.15 14.20 -1.43
C PHE A 262 -16.77 13.07 -0.61
N SER A 263 -17.86 13.33 0.12
CA SER A 263 -18.52 12.31 0.93
C SER A 263 -19.15 11.19 0.10
N SER A 264 -19.71 11.50 -1.08
CA SER A 264 -20.18 10.47 -2.04
C SER A 264 -19.02 9.60 -2.54
N VAL A 265 -17.94 10.24 -3.01
CA VAL A 265 -16.76 9.56 -3.56
C VAL A 265 -16.12 8.66 -2.49
N TYR A 266 -15.86 9.21 -1.31
CA TYR A 266 -15.23 8.50 -0.21
C TYR A 266 -16.11 7.40 0.38
N SER A 267 -17.44 7.57 0.39
CA SER A 267 -18.38 6.53 0.78
C SER A 267 -18.38 5.34 -0.21
N GLU A 268 -18.39 5.59 -1.53
CA GLU A 268 -18.35 4.49 -2.51
C GLU A 268 -17.00 3.76 -2.51
N MET A 269 -15.91 4.48 -2.29
CA MET A 269 -14.58 3.90 -2.07
C MET A 269 -14.60 2.94 -0.86
N LYS A 270 -15.07 3.39 0.32
CA LYS A 270 -15.17 2.53 1.52
C LYS A 270 -16.16 1.37 1.34
N SER A 271 -17.27 1.61 0.64
CA SER A 271 -18.23 0.58 0.20
C SER A 271 -17.56 -0.51 -0.64
N THR A 272 -16.70 -0.12 -1.58
CA THR A 272 -15.97 -1.03 -2.46
C THR A 272 -14.95 -1.86 -1.69
N MET A 273 -14.11 -1.23 -0.85
CA MET A 273 -13.15 -1.93 0.02
C MET A 273 -13.84 -2.97 0.94
N ARG A 274 -15.00 -2.63 1.51
CA ARG A 274 -15.73 -3.55 2.42
C ARG A 274 -16.28 -4.80 1.73
N LYS A 275 -16.48 -4.76 0.41
CA LYS A 275 -16.93 -5.93 -0.37
C LYS A 275 -15.78 -6.86 -0.74
N GLY A 276 -14.54 -6.36 -0.78
CA GLY A 276 -13.33 -7.15 -1.04
C GLY A 276 -12.06 -6.31 -0.95
N GLY A 277 -10.92 -6.96 -0.69
CA GLY A 277 -9.60 -6.32 -0.64
C GLY A 277 -8.57 -6.97 -1.58
N GLY A 278 -9.03 -7.57 -2.70
CA GLY A 278 -8.23 -8.46 -3.53
C GLY A 278 -8.21 -9.91 -2.99
N GLY A 279 -7.07 -10.60 -3.12
CA GLY A 279 -6.87 -11.94 -2.52
C GLY A 279 -5.95 -12.89 -3.31
N ASP A 280 -5.55 -12.49 -4.51
CA ASP A 280 -4.43 -12.99 -5.29
C ASP A 280 -3.67 -11.78 -5.87
N CYS A 281 -2.47 -11.97 -6.43
CA CYS A 281 -1.63 -10.86 -6.89
C CYS A 281 -2.05 -10.22 -8.23
N PRO A 282 -2.74 -10.93 -9.16
CA PRO A 282 -3.32 -10.29 -10.34
C PRO A 282 -4.64 -9.60 -10.02
N GLU A 283 -4.96 -8.48 -10.68
CA GLU A 283 -6.15 -7.65 -10.42
C GLU A 283 -6.91 -7.32 -11.73
N ASN A 284 -8.16 -6.83 -11.68
CA ASN A 284 -9.05 -6.64 -12.84
C ASN A 284 -9.13 -5.19 -13.40
N ASN A 285 -7.97 -4.55 -13.55
CA ASN A 285 -7.85 -3.14 -13.94
C ASN A 285 -8.51 -2.79 -15.29
N VAL A 286 -8.38 -3.66 -16.31
CA VAL A 286 -8.88 -3.38 -17.67
C VAL A 286 -10.40 -3.55 -17.73
N GLU A 287 -10.95 -4.53 -17.02
CA GLU A 287 -12.40 -4.71 -16.84
C GLU A 287 -13.03 -3.50 -16.15
N ALA A 288 -12.39 -2.99 -15.09
CA ALA A 288 -12.81 -1.76 -14.40
C ALA A 288 -12.80 -0.54 -15.33
N THR A 289 -11.74 -0.40 -16.14
CA THR A 289 -11.62 0.72 -17.09
C THR A 289 -12.67 0.65 -18.19
N ILE A 290 -12.96 -0.52 -18.76
CA ILE A 290 -14.00 -0.70 -19.78
C ILE A 290 -15.36 -0.28 -19.22
N LYS A 291 -15.76 -0.80 -18.05
CA LYS A 291 -17.02 -0.42 -17.40
C LYS A 291 -17.09 1.08 -17.17
N GLY A 292 -16.01 1.71 -16.69
CA GLY A 292 -15.93 3.15 -16.51
C GLY A 292 -16.13 3.93 -17.81
N THR A 293 -15.46 3.54 -18.91
CA THR A 293 -15.59 4.23 -20.20
C THR A 293 -16.95 4.03 -20.88
N ASP A 294 -17.66 2.94 -20.56
CA ASP A 294 -19.02 2.69 -21.03
C ASP A 294 -20.07 3.46 -20.21
N GLU A 295 -19.79 3.70 -18.91
CA GLU A 295 -20.68 4.41 -17.97
C GLU A 295 -20.51 5.94 -18.02
N PHE A 296 -19.29 6.42 -18.28
CA PHE A 296 -18.93 7.84 -18.41
C PHE A 296 -18.30 8.14 -19.79
N PRO A 297 -19.03 7.97 -20.90
CA PRO A 297 -18.51 8.16 -22.25
C PRO A 297 -18.11 9.62 -22.55
N GLU A 298 -18.57 10.59 -21.76
CA GLU A 298 -18.27 12.02 -21.86
C GLU A 298 -16.96 12.46 -21.19
N CYS A 299 -16.34 11.67 -20.30
CA CYS A 299 -15.04 12.02 -19.69
C CYS A 299 -13.92 12.02 -20.74
N ASP A 300 -13.08 13.04 -20.81
CA ASP A 300 -12.08 13.19 -21.88
C ASP A 300 -10.84 12.33 -21.64
N GLU A 301 -10.24 12.45 -20.45
CA GLU A 301 -9.01 11.77 -20.05
C GLU A 301 -9.31 10.55 -19.16
N ILE A 302 -8.62 9.43 -19.40
CA ILE A 302 -8.80 8.19 -18.63
C ILE A 302 -7.55 7.90 -17.80
N ILE A 303 -7.65 8.11 -16.49
CA ILE A 303 -6.53 7.99 -15.55
C ILE A 303 -6.68 6.68 -14.76
N MET A 304 -5.66 5.83 -14.76
CA MET A 304 -5.65 4.58 -13.97
C MET A 304 -4.62 4.69 -12.84
N VAL A 305 -5.05 4.65 -11.59
CA VAL A 305 -4.21 4.55 -10.40
C VAL A 305 -4.11 3.09 -9.99
N ALA A 306 -2.91 2.50 -10.06
CA ALA A 306 -2.71 1.05 -9.91
C ALA A 306 -1.50 0.67 -9.05
N ASP A 307 -1.58 -0.48 -8.36
CA ASP A 307 -0.42 -1.09 -7.72
C ASP A 307 0.53 -1.67 -8.79
N ASN A 308 1.75 -1.15 -8.83
CA ASN A 308 2.80 -1.64 -9.71
C ASN A 308 3.12 -3.14 -9.48
N TRP A 309 2.96 -3.65 -8.25
CA TRP A 309 3.28 -5.04 -7.90
C TRP A 309 2.18 -6.03 -8.29
N ALA A 310 0.96 -5.52 -8.51
CA ALA A 310 -0.19 -6.26 -8.99
C ALA A 310 -0.26 -6.22 -10.53
N THR A 311 -0.31 -7.37 -11.20
CA THR A 311 -0.33 -7.41 -12.67
C THR A 311 -1.75 -7.58 -13.20
N PRO A 312 -2.25 -6.74 -14.12
CA PRO A 312 -3.61 -6.87 -14.61
C PRO A 312 -3.86 -8.24 -15.24
N ARG A 313 -4.84 -8.98 -14.72
CA ARG A 313 -5.19 -10.35 -15.16
C ARG A 313 -5.83 -10.39 -16.55
N ASP A 314 -6.17 -9.21 -17.08
CA ASP A 314 -7.18 -8.97 -18.10
C ASP A 314 -6.68 -8.15 -19.30
N MET A 315 -5.36 -7.93 -19.40
CA MET A 315 -4.62 -7.33 -20.53
C MET A 315 -5.03 -7.80 -21.94
N LYS A 316 -5.65 -8.99 -22.07
CA LYS A 316 -6.20 -9.48 -23.34
C LYS A 316 -7.36 -8.63 -23.88
N PHE A 317 -7.95 -7.77 -23.05
CA PHE A 317 -9.08 -6.92 -23.39
C PHE A 317 -8.71 -5.47 -23.71
N THR A 318 -7.44 -5.08 -23.61
CA THR A 318 -6.96 -3.70 -23.84
C THR A 318 -7.41 -3.12 -25.19
N SER A 319 -7.59 -3.96 -26.23
CA SER A 319 -8.09 -3.55 -27.54
C SER A 319 -9.55 -3.05 -27.55
N GLN A 320 -10.31 -3.25 -26.47
CA GLN A 320 -11.65 -2.70 -26.29
C GLN A 320 -11.61 -1.21 -25.90
N LEU A 321 -10.58 -0.77 -25.18
CA LEU A 321 -10.38 0.62 -24.79
C LEU A 321 -10.12 1.49 -26.04
N LYS A 322 -10.90 2.57 -26.20
CA LYS A 322 -10.85 3.46 -27.37
C LYS A 322 -10.22 4.83 -27.10
N LYS A 323 -10.11 5.20 -25.83
CA LYS A 323 -9.44 6.42 -25.36
C LYS A 323 -8.04 6.06 -24.83
N PRO A 324 -7.08 7.01 -24.86
CA PRO A 324 -5.80 6.87 -24.16
C PRO A 324 -5.99 6.56 -22.68
N VAL A 325 -5.17 5.67 -22.12
CA VAL A 325 -5.14 5.41 -20.67
C VAL A 325 -3.80 5.86 -20.10
N HIS A 326 -3.88 6.76 -19.12
CA HIS A 326 -2.76 7.37 -18.43
C HIS A 326 -2.58 6.65 -17.09
N VAL A 327 -1.56 5.81 -16.97
CA VAL A 327 -1.38 4.92 -15.81
C VAL A 327 -0.45 5.56 -14.79
N ILE A 328 -0.96 5.85 -13.60
CA ILE A 328 -0.22 6.28 -12.42
C ILE A 328 0.17 5.04 -11.61
N LEU A 329 1.48 4.82 -11.45
CA LEU A 329 2.03 3.62 -10.81
C LEU A 329 2.47 3.86 -9.37
N CYS A 330 1.68 3.36 -8.45
CA CYS A 330 2.00 3.32 -7.03
C CYS A 330 3.04 2.22 -6.75
N GLY A 331 4.09 2.52 -5.97
CA GLY A 331 5.12 1.55 -5.58
C GLY A 331 6.19 1.20 -6.63
N GLY A 332 6.39 2.04 -7.66
CA GLY A 332 7.29 1.77 -8.79
C GLY A 332 8.82 1.88 -8.54
N SER A 333 9.28 2.26 -7.34
CA SER A 333 10.68 2.61 -7.07
C SER A 333 11.69 1.47 -7.31
N MET A 334 11.33 0.24 -6.95
CA MET A 334 12.20 -0.95 -7.13
C MET A 334 12.04 -1.65 -8.49
N GLY A 335 11.36 -1.00 -9.45
CA GLY A 335 11.21 -1.48 -10.82
C GLY A 335 9.77 -1.41 -11.31
N ILE A 336 9.61 -1.16 -12.61
CA ILE A 336 8.31 -0.93 -13.23
C ILE A 336 7.77 -2.23 -13.86
N ASN A 337 6.48 -2.47 -13.68
CA ASN A 337 5.74 -3.59 -14.26
C ASN A 337 5.40 -3.35 -15.74
N GLU A 338 5.94 -4.23 -16.59
CA GLU A 338 5.90 -4.14 -18.04
C GLU A 338 4.47 -4.20 -18.61
N ALA A 339 3.51 -4.81 -17.89
CA ALA A 339 2.11 -4.88 -18.32
C ALA A 339 1.45 -3.50 -18.38
N TYR A 340 1.72 -2.62 -17.41
CA TYR A 340 1.16 -1.26 -17.41
C TYR A 340 1.79 -0.36 -18.47
N ILE A 341 3.09 -0.51 -18.73
CA ILE A 341 3.74 0.18 -19.87
C ILE A 341 3.11 -0.28 -21.19
N GLN A 342 2.84 -1.58 -21.34
CA GLN A 342 2.12 -2.11 -22.51
C GLN A 342 0.68 -1.58 -22.60
N LEU A 343 -0.04 -1.46 -21.48
CA LEU A 343 -1.41 -0.93 -21.44
C LEU A 343 -1.48 0.52 -21.93
N ALA A 344 -0.61 1.38 -21.39
CA ALA A 344 -0.48 2.77 -21.83
C ALA A 344 -0.03 2.88 -23.30
N TYR A 345 0.85 1.98 -23.75
CA TYR A 345 1.32 1.95 -25.13
C TYR A 345 0.21 1.55 -26.12
N ASP A 346 -0.50 0.46 -25.84
CA ASP A 346 -1.57 -0.07 -26.69
C ASP A 346 -2.75 0.93 -26.82
N THR A 347 -3.00 1.72 -25.78
CA THR A 347 -4.04 2.78 -25.75
C THR A 347 -3.56 4.15 -26.24
N ARG A 348 -2.23 4.36 -26.38
CA ARG A 348 -1.58 5.64 -26.74
C ARG A 348 -1.69 6.74 -25.67
N GLY A 349 -1.74 6.35 -24.40
CA GLY A 349 -1.67 7.24 -23.23
C GLY A 349 -0.23 7.41 -22.72
N SER A 350 -0.05 7.34 -21.40
CA SER A 350 1.24 7.55 -20.72
C SER A 350 1.39 6.69 -19.47
N VAL A 351 2.61 6.59 -18.94
CA VAL A 351 2.90 6.05 -17.60
C VAL A 351 3.47 7.17 -16.75
N HIS A 352 3.04 7.23 -15.50
CA HIS A 352 3.45 8.21 -14.51
C HIS A 352 3.96 7.51 -13.26
N THR A 353 5.01 8.07 -12.68
CA THR A 353 5.62 7.66 -11.41
C THR A 353 5.75 8.90 -10.52
N ILE A 354 6.32 8.77 -9.33
CA ILE A 354 6.52 9.92 -8.44
C ILE A 354 7.38 11.00 -9.13
N GLU A 355 8.48 10.63 -9.81
CA GLU A 355 9.41 11.59 -10.44
C GLU A 355 9.20 11.82 -11.95
N GLU A 356 8.73 10.82 -12.69
CA GLU A 356 8.79 10.80 -14.17
C GLU A 356 7.41 10.56 -14.82
N ASP A 357 7.10 11.36 -15.84
CA ASP A 357 5.95 11.21 -16.75
C ASP A 357 6.45 10.79 -18.15
N LEU A 358 5.89 9.70 -18.71
CA LEU A 358 6.30 9.15 -20.02
C LEU A 358 5.12 9.04 -20.99
N ASN A 359 5.13 9.86 -22.04
CA ASN A 359 4.15 9.80 -23.13
C ASN A 359 4.46 8.65 -24.12
N MET A 360 3.54 7.70 -24.27
CA MET A 360 3.77 6.51 -25.10
C MET A 360 3.77 6.79 -26.60
N ARG A 361 3.23 7.94 -27.04
CA ARG A 361 3.25 8.36 -28.45
C ARG A 361 4.66 8.71 -28.95
N GLU A 362 5.61 8.93 -28.03
CA GLU A 362 7.00 9.26 -28.35
C GLU A 362 7.88 8.01 -28.53
N ILE A 363 7.40 6.85 -28.06
CA ILE A 363 8.14 5.58 -28.09
C ILE A 363 8.27 5.05 -29.52
N LYS A 364 9.50 4.76 -29.92
CA LYS A 364 9.86 4.33 -31.28
C LYS A 364 10.45 2.90 -31.26
N PRO A 365 10.04 2.01 -32.18
CA PRO A 365 10.58 0.65 -32.27
C PRO A 365 12.12 0.62 -32.27
N GLY A 366 12.69 -0.30 -31.49
CA GLY A 366 14.15 -0.48 -31.38
C GLY A 366 14.93 0.65 -30.67
N LYS A 367 14.28 1.76 -30.27
CA LYS A 367 14.89 2.73 -29.36
C LYS A 367 14.69 2.28 -27.91
N GLN A 368 15.69 2.56 -27.07
CA GLN A 368 15.57 2.39 -25.62
C GLN A 368 14.95 3.62 -25.00
N PHE A 369 14.17 3.42 -23.94
CA PHE A 369 13.62 4.45 -23.07
C PHE A 369 13.72 3.98 -21.61
N LYS A 370 13.60 4.91 -20.67
CA LYS A 370 13.73 4.68 -19.22
C LYS A 370 12.37 4.94 -18.56
N VAL A 371 12.04 4.16 -17.53
CA VAL A 371 10.97 4.48 -16.56
C VAL A 371 11.45 4.03 -15.19
N GLY A 372 11.59 4.97 -14.24
CA GLY A 372 12.23 4.71 -12.95
C GLY A 372 13.62 4.12 -13.13
N SER A 373 14.04 3.17 -12.30
CA SER A 373 15.37 2.54 -12.43
C SER A 373 15.56 1.62 -13.65
N SER A 374 14.52 1.39 -14.47
CA SER A 374 14.50 0.34 -15.49
C SER A 374 14.53 0.89 -16.93
N TYR A 375 15.21 0.16 -17.82
CA TYR A 375 15.24 0.44 -19.26
C TYR A 375 14.36 -0.55 -20.03
N PHE A 376 13.70 -0.04 -21.07
CA PHE A 376 12.76 -0.77 -21.91
C PHE A 376 12.99 -0.44 -23.38
N THR A 377 12.45 -1.28 -24.27
CA THR A 377 12.41 -1.02 -25.71
C THR A 377 11.16 -1.66 -26.32
N LEU A 378 10.79 -1.21 -27.51
CA LEU A 378 9.63 -1.71 -28.25
C LEU A 378 10.10 -2.64 -29.38
N VAL A 379 9.71 -3.92 -29.31
CA VAL A 379 10.01 -4.96 -30.31
C VAL A 379 8.71 -5.58 -30.78
N ASN A 380 8.41 -5.50 -32.09
CA ASN A 380 7.22 -6.10 -32.71
C ASN A 380 5.88 -5.74 -32.01
N GLY A 381 5.73 -4.49 -31.55
CA GLY A 381 4.55 -4.03 -30.82
C GLY A 381 4.52 -4.40 -29.33
N ARG A 382 5.57 -5.07 -28.81
CA ARG A 382 5.69 -5.41 -27.39
C ARG A 382 6.76 -4.60 -26.68
N ILE A 383 6.39 -4.06 -25.52
CA ILE A 383 7.34 -3.54 -24.54
C ILE A 383 8.10 -4.72 -23.96
N VAL A 384 9.43 -4.61 -23.93
CA VAL A 384 10.32 -5.59 -23.30
C VAL A 384 11.41 -4.87 -22.52
N ARG A 385 11.79 -5.42 -21.36
CA ARG A 385 12.96 -4.96 -20.61
C ARG A 385 14.22 -5.00 -21.47
N ALA A 386 15.00 -3.93 -21.39
CA ALA A 386 16.27 -3.79 -22.08
C ALA A 386 17.42 -3.65 -21.07
N LYS A 387 18.60 -4.17 -21.42
CA LYS A 387 19.83 -3.80 -20.69
C LYS A 387 20.23 -2.38 -21.07
N HIS A 388 20.65 -1.59 -20.08
CA HIS A 388 21.35 -0.33 -20.34
C HIS A 388 22.56 -0.59 -21.26
N LYS A 389 22.82 0.33 -22.20
CA LYS A 389 23.91 0.22 -23.17
C LYS A 389 25.15 0.99 -22.72
#